data_AF-K0AYV0-F1
#
_entry.id   AF-K0AYV0-F1
#
_cell.length_a   1.000
_cell.length_b   1.000
_cell.length_c   1.000
_cell.angle_alpha   90.00
_cell.angle_beta   90.00
_cell.angle_gamma   90.00
#
_symmetry.space_group_name_H-M   'P 1'
#
loop_
_entity.id
_entity.type
_entity.pdbx_description
1 polymer ?
#
loop_
_entity_poly.entity_id
_entity_poly.type
_entity_poly.pdbx_seq_one_letter_code
_entity_poly.pdbx_strand_id
1 'polypeptide(L)'
;MDRYYTLTHSDITGELFLTIDYYYAYDKITSMRDEVFGQWTKVNDRYFLNIYLCIDGEGNIETIPIRDMIFRRELPLALEAIRYGDKEFFYKYPLLDSSNIIVYFISNIPYYNKIEHWGKPLDYKYSE
;
A
#
# COMPACT_ATOMS: atom_id res chain seq x y z
N MET A 1 13.40 10.32 -4.72
CA MET A 1 12.07 10.96 -4.75
C MET A 1 11.44 10.47 -3.48
N ASP A 2 11.42 11.34 -2.48
CA ASP A 2 11.40 10.88 -1.10
C ASP A 2 9.99 11.06 -0.60
N ARG A 3 9.14 10.09 -0.92
CA ARG A 3 7.71 10.12 -0.66
C ARG A 3 7.24 8.75 -0.24
N TYR A 4 6.85 8.69 1.03
CA TYR A 4 6.41 7.51 1.75
C TYR A 4 4.95 7.70 2.13
N TYR A 5 4.19 6.63 2.01
CA TYR A 5 2.78 6.55 2.33
C TYR A 5 2.60 5.60 3.51
N THR A 6 1.86 6.04 4.52
CA THR A 6 1.35 5.17 5.59
C THR A 6 -0.16 5.33 5.60
N LEU A 7 -0.88 4.32 5.13
CA LEU A 7 -2.33 4.29 5.16
C LEU A 7 -2.79 3.39 6.30
N THR A 8 -3.63 3.93 7.19
CA THR A 8 -4.23 3.18 8.30
C THR A 8 -5.75 3.22 8.18
N HIS A 9 -6.43 2.27 8.80
CA HIS A 9 -7.88 2.14 8.82
C HIS A 9 -8.40 2.20 10.27
N SER A 10 -9.61 2.71 10.45
CA SER A 10 -10.32 2.68 11.72
C SER A 10 -11.41 1.61 11.66
N ASP A 11 -11.26 0.53 12.42
CA ASP A 11 -12.29 -0.52 12.52
C ASP A 11 -13.62 -0.02 13.09
N ILE A 12 -13.62 1.12 13.79
CA ILE A 12 -14.81 1.70 14.40
C ILE A 12 -15.59 2.55 13.39
N THR A 13 -14.89 3.38 12.61
CA THR A 13 -15.51 4.37 11.71
C THR A 13 -15.50 3.96 10.25
N GLY A 14 -14.68 2.98 9.87
CA GLY A 14 -14.43 2.61 8.47
C GLY A 14 -13.58 3.63 7.71
N GLU A 15 -13.06 4.65 8.39
CA GLU A 15 -12.30 5.72 7.75
C GLU A 15 -10.87 5.29 7.43
N LEU A 16 -10.35 5.82 6.32
CA LEU A 16 -8.96 5.66 5.90
C LEU A 16 -8.18 6.93 6.16
N PHE A 17 -7.01 6.79 6.77
CA PHE A 17 -6.11 7.89 7.09
C PHE A 17 -4.79 7.72 6.33
N LEU A 18 -4.52 8.62 5.38
CA LEU A 18 -3.28 8.61 4.61
C LEU A 18 -2.30 9.64 5.18
N THR A 19 -1.16 9.16 5.66
CA THR A 19 0.00 10.00 6.02
C THR A 19 1.02 9.96 4.89
N ILE A 20 1.51 11.12 4.48
CA ILE A 20 2.50 11.29 3.42
C ILE A 20 3.70 12.06 3.98
N ASP A 21 4.89 11.46 3.97
CA ASP A 21 6.10 12.07 4.53
C ASP A 21 7.39 11.54 3.86
N TYR A 22 8.55 11.95 4.37
CA TYR A 22 9.89 11.48 4.00
C TYR A 22 10.27 10.15 4.66
N TYR A 23 9.47 9.66 5.59
CA TYR A 23 9.63 8.39 6.30
C TYR A 23 8.25 7.77 6.59
N TYR A 24 8.19 6.48 6.91
CA TYR A 24 6.94 5.89 7.38
C TYR A 24 6.56 6.43 8.76
N ALA A 25 5.25 6.62 8.98
CA ALA A 25 4.70 7.01 10.27
C ALA A 25 4.65 5.79 11.21
N TYR A 26 5.83 5.32 11.64
CA TYR A 26 5.96 4.13 12.48
C TYR A 26 5.25 4.27 13.83
N ASP A 27 5.01 5.49 14.30
CA ASP A 27 4.21 5.80 15.49
C ASP A 27 2.72 5.48 15.33
N LYS A 28 2.25 5.25 14.09
CA LYS A 28 0.88 4.86 13.76
C LYS A 28 0.68 3.35 13.64
N ILE A 29 1.74 2.57 13.81
CA ILE A 29 1.65 1.11 13.75
C ILE A 29 0.94 0.59 14.99
N THR A 30 -0.08 -0.22 14.77
CA THR A 30 -0.83 -0.90 15.82
C THR A 30 -0.42 -2.37 15.93
N SER A 31 -0.89 -3.06 16.97
CA SER A 31 -0.69 -4.51 17.06
C SER A 31 -1.42 -5.26 15.94
N MET A 32 -2.49 -4.70 15.38
CA MET A 32 -3.27 -5.31 14.31
C MET A 32 -2.50 -5.44 12.99
N ARG A 33 -1.47 -4.59 12.78
CA ARG A 33 -0.59 -4.59 11.61
C ARG A 33 -1.36 -4.54 10.30
N ASP A 34 -2.42 -3.76 10.26
CA ASP A 34 -3.33 -3.56 9.14
C ASP A 34 -2.91 -2.39 8.24
N GLU A 35 -1.76 -1.78 8.52
CA GLU A 35 -1.27 -0.63 7.77
C GLU A 35 -0.81 -1.02 6.37
N VAL A 36 -1.07 -0.14 5.40
CA VAL A 36 -0.53 -0.24 4.04
C VAL A 36 0.59 0.78 3.89
N PHE A 37 1.81 0.28 3.71
CA PHE A 37 2.99 1.11 3.46
C PHE A 37 3.24 1.26 1.97
N GLY A 38 3.48 2.47 1.51
CA GLY A 38 3.86 2.75 0.12
C GLY A 38 5.14 3.56 0.01
N GLN A 39 5.96 3.34 -1.01
CA GLN A 39 7.06 4.24 -1.34
C GLN A 39 7.32 4.28 -2.83
N TRP A 40 7.79 5.44 -3.31
CA TRP A 40 8.31 5.57 -4.65
C TRP A 40 9.79 5.18 -4.72
N THR A 41 10.13 4.28 -5.64
CA THR A 41 11.54 4.00 -5.99
C THR A 41 11.79 4.27 -7.46
N LYS A 42 13.04 4.57 -7.81
CA LYS A 42 13.48 4.74 -9.19
C LYS A 42 14.59 3.73 -9.49
N VAL A 43 14.37 2.86 -10.48
CA VAL A 43 15.34 1.84 -10.93
C VAL A 43 15.48 1.96 -12.45
N ASN A 44 16.72 2.12 -12.94
CA ASN A 44 17.01 2.26 -14.38
C ASN A 44 16.09 3.28 -15.08
N ASP A 45 15.96 4.47 -14.49
CA ASP A 45 15.09 5.56 -14.94
C ASP A 45 13.59 5.30 -15.00
N ARG A 46 13.11 4.20 -14.41
CA ARG A 46 11.69 3.89 -14.26
C ARG A 46 11.25 4.02 -12.82
N TYR A 47 10.06 4.58 -12.62
CA TYR A 47 9.44 4.69 -11.31
C TYR A 47 8.58 3.47 -11.02
N PHE A 48 8.56 3.09 -9.75
CA PHE A 48 7.75 2.00 -9.20
C PHE A 48 7.14 2.48 -7.89
N LEU A 49 5.84 2.24 -7.73
CA LEU A 49 5.17 2.37 -6.44
C LEU A 49 5.24 1.02 -5.75
N ASN A 50 6.06 0.91 -4.72
CA ASN A 50 6.17 -0.31 -3.93
C ASN A 50 5.21 -0.23 -2.75
N ILE A 51 4.40 -1.26 -2.56
CA ILE A 51 3.45 -1.39 -1.46
C ILE A 51 3.85 -2.58 -0.58
N TYR A 52 3.89 -2.42 0.73
CA TYR A 52 4.26 -3.47 1.68
C TYR A 52 3.11 -3.76 2.63
N LEU A 53 2.77 -5.04 2.75
CA LEU A 53 1.65 -5.53 3.56
C LEU A 53 2.17 -6.61 4.52
N CYS A 54 1.93 -6.44 5.82
CA CYS A 54 2.32 -7.42 6.84
C CYS A 54 1.18 -8.41 7.09
N ILE A 55 1.26 -9.60 6.49
CA ILE A 55 0.19 -10.59 6.57
C ILE A 55 0.26 -11.38 7.86
N ASP A 56 1.45 -11.51 8.45
CA ASP A 56 1.65 -12.24 9.70
C ASP A 56 0.88 -11.64 10.89
N GLY A 57 0.47 -10.38 10.80
CA GLY A 57 -0.28 -9.72 11.88
C GLY A 57 0.48 -9.72 13.20
N GLU A 58 -0.19 -10.18 14.25
CA GLU A 58 0.38 -10.42 15.59
C GLU A 58 1.18 -11.73 15.70
N GLY A 59 1.39 -12.46 14.59
CA GLY A 59 2.17 -13.70 14.54
C GLY A 59 1.36 -14.98 14.71
N ASN A 60 0.02 -14.90 14.71
CA ASN A 60 -0.84 -16.10 14.72
C ASN A 60 -0.96 -16.70 13.30
N ILE A 61 -0.26 -17.81 13.09
CA ILE A 61 -0.21 -18.55 11.82
C ILE A 61 -1.61 -18.91 11.27
N GLU A 62 -2.57 -19.24 12.13
CA GLU A 62 -3.92 -19.63 11.71
C GLU A 62 -4.70 -18.48 11.06
N THR A 63 -4.31 -17.23 11.36
CA THR A 63 -4.97 -16.04 10.82
C THR A 63 -4.41 -15.60 9.47
N ILE A 64 -3.21 -16.06 9.10
CA ILE A 64 -2.51 -15.65 7.87
C ILE A 64 -3.36 -15.86 6.59
N PRO A 65 -4.05 -17.00 6.39
CA PRO A 65 -4.89 -17.20 5.21
C PRO A 65 -6.03 -16.17 5.11
N ILE A 66 -6.65 -15.84 6.24
CA ILE A 66 -7.74 -14.87 6.32
C ILE A 66 -7.21 -13.45 6.07
N ARG A 67 -6.05 -13.12 6.63
CA ARG A 67 -5.40 -11.82 6.44
C ARG A 67 -4.96 -11.60 5.00
N ASP A 68 -4.37 -12.61 4.35
CA ASP A 68 -4.03 -12.55 2.92
C ASP A 68 -5.28 -12.28 2.07
N MET A 69 -6.38 -12.99 2.33
CA MET A 69 -7.65 -12.77 1.66
C MET A 69 -8.19 -11.34 1.87
N ILE A 70 -8.17 -10.83 3.10
CA ILE A 70 -8.64 -9.48 3.42
C ILE A 70 -7.78 -8.43 2.71
N PHE A 71 -6.45 -8.50 2.82
CA PHE A 71 -5.57 -7.55 2.14
C PHE A 71 -5.81 -7.54 0.64
N ARG A 72 -5.92 -8.71 -0.01
CA ARG A 72 -6.20 -8.77 -1.46
C ARG A 72 -7.53 -8.15 -1.84
N ARG A 73 -8.56 -8.32 -0.99
CA ARG A 73 -9.89 -7.74 -1.20
C ARG A 73 -9.89 -6.22 -1.07
N GLU A 74 -9.21 -5.69 -0.06
CA GLU A 74 -9.22 -4.26 0.28
C GLU A 74 -8.13 -3.44 -0.44
N LEU A 75 -7.10 -4.09 -0.98
CA LEU A 75 -5.97 -3.41 -1.61
C LEU A 75 -6.37 -2.44 -2.75
N PRO A 76 -7.37 -2.72 -3.60
CA PRO A 76 -7.85 -1.74 -4.57
C PRO A 76 -8.28 -0.41 -3.94
N LEU A 77 -9.00 -0.45 -2.82
CA LEU A 77 -9.42 0.75 -2.09
C LEU A 77 -8.23 1.48 -1.47
N ALA A 78 -7.25 0.74 -0.92
CA ALA A 78 -6.02 1.34 -0.39
C ALA A 78 -5.19 2.05 -1.48
N LEU A 79 -5.09 1.45 -2.67
CA LEU A 79 -4.39 2.02 -3.82
C LEU A 79 -5.11 3.26 -4.35
N GLU A 80 -6.44 3.24 -4.40
CA GLU A 80 -7.26 4.40 -4.72
C GLU A 80 -7.05 5.53 -3.71
N ALA A 81 -7.06 5.22 -2.40
CA ALA A 81 -6.83 6.20 -1.35
C ALA A 81 -5.45 6.86 -1.45
N ILE A 82 -4.39 6.08 -1.73
CA ILE A 82 -3.04 6.62 -1.98
C ILE A 82 -3.05 7.53 -3.21
N ARG A 83 -3.65 7.08 -4.32
CA ARG A 83 -3.68 7.82 -5.58
C ARG A 83 -4.50 9.11 -5.48
N TYR A 84 -5.64 9.07 -4.81
CA TYR A 84 -6.55 10.20 -4.61
C TYR A 84 -6.00 11.19 -3.59
N GLY A 85 -5.55 10.68 -2.42
CA GLY A 85 -5.01 11.50 -1.35
C GLY A 85 -3.73 12.25 -1.76
N ASP A 86 -3.06 11.77 -2.80
CA ASP A 86 -1.88 12.41 -3.38
C ASP A 86 -2.09 12.99 -4.80
N LYS A 87 -3.32 13.30 -5.18
CA LYS A 87 -3.68 13.69 -6.55
C LYS A 87 -2.87 14.86 -7.11
N GLU A 88 -2.55 15.87 -6.29
CA GLU A 88 -1.75 17.03 -6.71
C GLU A 88 -0.33 16.64 -7.13
N PHE A 89 0.27 15.65 -6.47
CA PHE A 89 1.59 15.16 -6.84
C PHE A 89 1.57 14.43 -8.17
N PHE A 90 0.54 13.61 -8.40
CA PHE A 90 0.34 12.96 -9.70
C PHE A 90 0.02 13.96 -10.82
N TYR A 91 -0.72 15.05 -10.54
CA TYR A 91 -0.92 16.13 -11.51
C TYR A 91 0.39 16.82 -11.89
N LYS A 92 1.28 17.02 -10.90
CA LYS A 92 2.62 17.58 -11.16
C LYS A 92 3.54 16.61 -11.90
N TYR A 93 3.38 15.30 -11.70
CA TYR A 93 4.21 14.26 -12.31
C TYR A 93 3.36 13.17 -13.00
N PRO A 94 2.72 13.47 -14.15
CA PRO A 94 1.78 12.55 -14.80
C PRO A 94 2.36 11.19 -15.21
N LEU A 95 3.68 11.11 -15.41
CA LEU A 95 4.36 9.85 -15.72
C LEU A 95 4.17 8.78 -14.62
N LEU A 96 3.92 9.20 -13.38
CA LEU A 96 3.71 8.29 -12.25
C LEU A 96 2.44 7.45 -12.42
N ASP A 97 1.41 7.98 -13.10
CA ASP A 97 0.19 7.22 -13.42
C ASP A 97 0.45 6.00 -14.31
N SER A 98 1.53 6.03 -15.09
CA SER A 98 1.92 4.94 -15.98
C SER A 98 2.91 3.94 -15.35
N SER A 99 3.34 4.20 -14.11
CA SER A 99 4.35 3.41 -13.40
C SER A 99 3.78 2.12 -12.85
N ASN A 100 4.62 1.10 -12.66
CA ASN A 100 4.16 -0.18 -12.11
C ASN A 100 3.96 -0.09 -10.60
N ILE A 101 2.89 -0.75 -10.11
CA ILE A 101 2.67 -1.01 -8.70
C ILE A 101 3.21 -2.42 -8.40
N ILE A 102 4.13 -2.49 -7.45
CA ILE A 102 4.72 -3.75 -6.96
C ILE A 102 4.30 -3.94 -5.51
N VAL A 103 3.60 -5.04 -5.23
CA VAL A 103 3.06 -5.32 -3.90
C VAL A 103 3.83 -6.47 -3.27
N TYR A 104 4.30 -6.24 -2.06
CA TYR A 104 5.03 -7.18 -1.23
C TYR A 104 4.09 -7.67 -0.13
N PHE A 105 3.58 -8.88 -0.33
CA PHE A 105 2.84 -9.66 0.65
C PHE A 105 3.87 -10.32 1.58
N ILE A 106 4.17 -9.68 2.71
CA ILE A 106 5.26 -10.10 3.62
C ILE A 106 4.71 -11.10 4.63
N SER A 107 5.30 -12.30 4.65
CA SER A 107 5.00 -13.34 5.62
C SER A 107 6.20 -14.23 5.91
N ASN A 108 6.26 -14.79 7.12
CA ASN A 108 7.17 -15.86 7.49
C ASN A 108 6.81 -17.22 6.86
N ILE A 109 5.60 -17.36 6.31
CA ILE A 109 5.17 -18.57 5.59
C ILE A 109 5.49 -18.41 4.10
N PRO A 110 6.35 -19.26 3.51
CA PRO A 110 6.78 -19.13 2.11
C PRO A 110 5.64 -19.12 1.07
N TYR A 111 4.53 -19.78 1.38
CA TYR A 111 3.35 -19.78 0.52
C TYR A 111 2.70 -18.39 0.41
N TYR A 112 2.72 -17.58 1.47
CA TYR A 112 2.12 -16.25 1.51
C TYR A 112 3.13 -15.12 1.28
N ASN A 113 4.43 -15.40 1.41
CA ASN A 113 5.48 -14.43 1.09
C ASN A 113 5.60 -14.23 -0.44
N LYS A 114 4.92 -13.21 -0.98
CA LYS A 114 4.76 -12.99 -2.43
C LYS A 114 5.11 -11.57 -2.84
N ILE A 115 5.59 -11.46 -4.08
CA ILE A 115 5.77 -10.18 -4.77
C ILE A 115 4.92 -10.24 -6.03
N GLU A 116 4.03 -9.27 -6.19
CA GLU A 116 3.02 -9.28 -7.25
C GLU A 116 2.96 -7.93 -7.97
N HIS A 117 2.60 -7.97 -9.25
CA HIS A 117 2.27 -6.76 -10.02
C HIS A 117 0.78 -6.48 -9.89
N TRP A 118 0.45 -5.26 -9.47
CA TRP A 118 -0.93 -4.82 -9.24
C TRP A 118 -1.28 -3.63 -10.14
N GLY A 119 -0.93 -3.72 -11.43
CA GLY A 119 -1.28 -2.69 -12.39
C GLY A 119 -0.47 -1.40 -12.21
N LYS A 120 -1.16 -0.27 -12.40
CA LYS A 120 -0.60 1.08 -12.41
C LYS A 120 -1.49 2.02 -11.59
N PRO A 121 -0.97 3.14 -11.06
CA PRO A 121 -1.80 4.08 -10.30
C PRO A 121 -2.98 4.63 -11.10
N LEU A 122 -2.88 4.71 -12.43
CA LEU A 122 -4.01 5.09 -13.30
C LEU A 122 -5.21 4.14 -13.18
N ASP A 123 -4.97 2.85 -12.93
CA ASP A 123 -6.02 1.84 -12.80
C ASP A 123 -6.87 2.06 -11.52
N TYR A 124 -6.35 2.85 -10.57
CA TYR A 124 -6.96 3.21 -9.29
C TYR A 124 -7.28 4.71 -9.20
N LYS A 125 -7.39 5.39 -10.34
CA LYS A 125 -7.77 6.80 -10.37
C LYS A 125 -9.28 6.92 -10.20
N TYR A 126 -9.71 7.45 -9.06
CA TYR A 126 -11.12 7.77 -8.82
C TYR A 126 -11.65 8.72 -9.91
N SER A 127 -12.77 8.35 -10.51
CA SER A 127 -13.50 9.18 -11.47
C SER A 127 -14.65 9.84 -10.73
N GLU A 128 -14.58 11.17 -10.54
CA GLU A 128 -15.69 11.96 -9.99
C GLU A 128 -16.92 11.96 -10.92
#